data_AF-A0A9D8RVG5-F1
#
_entry.id   AF-A0A9D8RVG5-F1
#
_cell.length_a   1.000
_cell.length_b   1.000
_cell.length_c   1.000
_cell.angle_alpha   90.00
_cell.angle_beta   90.00
_cell.angle_gamma   90.00
#
_symmetry.space_group_name_H-M   'P 1'
#
loop_
_entity.id
_entity.type
_entity.pdbx_description
1 polymer ?
#
loop_
_entity_poly.entity_id
_entity_poly.type
_entity_poly.pdbx_seq_one_letter_code
_entity_poly.pdbx_strand_id
1 'polypeptide(L)'
;VWSMPTEGKRTLFIVIAGDRGLAGGYNSNVFKTCKSAAEGTEPLYLPVGKKALEYYRHRGVEIFSDELDSVGEVSVGDSLAIAERICEGYKAGAYDKVILVYTRFVSMMSEIPTTEVVLPLEPASENATLRTSDPIMGGDPEEILEAIIPDYVGGVINSAVREALASEMAARRTAMNSANKNAEEMIDTLMLRYNRARQALITQEITEIVSGSEAL
;
A
#
# COMPACT_ATOMS: atom_id res chain seq x y z
N VAL A 1 5.49 29.40 6.24
CA VAL A 1 6.04 28.12 6.76
C VAL A 1 5.64 26.93 5.88
N TRP A 2 4.37 26.79 5.53
CA TRP A 2 3.82 25.58 4.90
C TRP A 2 3.98 25.46 3.38
N SER A 3 4.29 26.56 2.69
CA SER A 3 4.33 26.66 1.21
C SER A 3 5.72 26.78 0.61
N MET A 4 6.78 26.88 1.43
CA MET A 4 8.15 27.02 0.96
C MET A 4 8.97 25.78 1.32
N PRO A 5 9.66 25.14 0.35
CA PRO A 5 10.61 24.09 0.66
C PRO A 5 11.76 24.71 1.48
N THR A 6 12.06 24.10 2.63
CA THR A 6 13.29 24.40 3.36
C THR A 6 14.46 23.77 2.62
N GLU A 7 15.67 24.34 2.65
CA GLU A 7 16.86 23.88 1.87
C GLU A 7 17.40 22.48 2.27
N GLY A 8 16.61 21.66 2.97
CA GLY A 8 16.96 20.30 3.36
C GLY A 8 16.95 19.30 2.21
N LYS A 9 17.54 18.12 2.46
CA LYS A 9 17.39 16.94 1.58
C LYS A 9 16.53 15.86 2.24
N ARG A 10 15.98 16.12 3.44
CA ARG A 10 15.43 15.09 4.30
C ARG A 10 13.93 15.02 4.10
N THR A 11 13.45 13.86 3.64
CA THR A 11 12.06 13.68 3.23
C THR A 11 11.41 12.61 4.10
N LEU A 12 10.27 12.95 4.72
CA LEU A 12 9.42 11.98 5.37
C LEU A 12 8.54 11.28 4.34
N PHE A 13 8.66 9.96 4.24
CA PHE A 13 7.82 9.10 3.42
C PHE A 13 6.80 8.38 4.28
N ILE A 14 5.52 8.70 4.12
CA ILE A 14 4.40 7.96 4.71
C ILE A 14 4.08 6.81 3.76
N VAL A 15 4.37 5.57 4.15
CA VAL A 15 4.28 4.41 3.23
C VAL A 15 3.20 3.46 3.71
N ILE A 16 2.10 3.39 2.96
CA ILE A 16 0.95 2.54 3.30
C ILE A 16 1.05 1.23 2.54
N ALA A 17 1.19 0.13 3.26
CA ALA A 17 1.17 -1.24 2.71
C ALA A 17 0.27 -2.14 3.55
N GLY A 18 -0.26 -3.20 2.96
CA GLY A 18 -1.28 -4.03 3.59
C GLY A 18 -0.76 -4.82 4.79
N ASP A 19 -1.69 -5.37 5.57
CA ASP A 19 -1.32 -6.14 6.77
C ASP A 19 -0.94 -7.59 6.43
N ARG A 20 -1.39 -8.07 5.27
CA ARG A 20 -1.24 -9.48 4.87
C ARG A 20 -0.66 -9.60 3.46
N GLY A 21 -0.09 -10.77 3.20
CA GLY A 21 0.33 -11.17 1.86
C GLY A 21 -0.84 -11.60 0.96
N LEU A 22 -0.49 -12.35 -0.08
CA LEU A 22 -1.45 -12.93 -1.03
C LEU A 22 -2.33 -11.90 -1.78
N ALA A 23 -1.84 -10.68 -1.90
CA ALA A 23 -2.46 -9.58 -2.64
C ALA A 23 -1.72 -9.31 -3.97
N GLY A 24 -1.19 -10.37 -4.60
CA GLY A 24 -0.37 -10.24 -5.81
C GLY A 24 0.83 -9.30 -5.61
N GLY A 25 0.98 -8.34 -6.51
CA GLY A 25 2.04 -7.33 -6.48
C GLY A 25 1.79 -6.11 -5.60
N TYR A 26 0.67 -6.04 -4.88
CA TYR A 26 0.23 -4.84 -4.15
C TYR A 26 1.34 -4.21 -3.28
N ASN A 27 1.84 -4.95 -2.28
CA ASN A 27 2.88 -4.45 -1.37
C ASN A 27 4.20 -4.20 -2.10
N SER A 28 4.61 -5.09 -3.01
CA SER A 28 5.91 -4.94 -3.68
C SER A 28 5.94 -3.73 -4.61
N ASN A 29 4.81 -3.40 -5.24
CA ASN A 29 4.67 -2.24 -6.10
C ASN A 29 4.74 -0.93 -5.32
N VAL A 30 4.05 -0.82 -4.17
CA VAL A 30 4.14 0.39 -3.33
C VAL A 30 5.56 0.63 -2.82
N PHE A 31 6.30 -0.43 -2.45
CA PHE A 31 7.69 -0.32 -2.04
C PHE A 31 8.63 0.09 -3.19
N LYS A 32 8.38 -0.39 -4.42
CA LYS A 32 9.15 0.03 -5.60
C LYS A 32 8.92 1.50 -5.91
N THR A 33 7.67 1.95 -5.86
CA THR A 33 7.30 3.35 -6.06
C THR A 33 7.95 4.24 -5.00
N CYS A 34 7.89 3.84 -3.72
CA CYS A 34 8.57 4.58 -2.65
C CYS A 34 10.10 4.62 -2.85
N LYS A 35 10.71 3.49 -3.20
CA LYS A 35 12.15 3.44 -3.47
C LYS A 35 12.56 4.41 -4.57
N SER A 36 11.81 4.43 -5.69
CA SER A 36 12.08 5.34 -6.80
C SER A 36 11.91 6.81 -6.39
N ALA A 37 10.90 7.14 -5.58
CA ALA A 37 10.69 8.50 -5.09
C ALA A 37 11.72 8.94 -4.04
N ALA A 38 12.34 7.99 -3.33
CA ALA A 38 13.39 8.25 -2.35
C ALA A 38 14.80 8.36 -2.96
N GLU A 39 14.97 8.17 -4.27
CA GLU A 39 16.28 8.30 -4.91
C GLU A 39 16.81 9.73 -4.80
N GLY A 40 18.02 9.88 -4.23
CA GLY A 40 18.67 11.18 -4.08
C GLY A 40 18.20 12.03 -2.90
N THR A 41 17.31 11.51 -2.05
CA THR A 41 16.88 12.14 -0.80
C THR A 41 17.54 11.48 0.42
N GLU A 42 17.40 12.10 1.59
CA GLU A 42 17.65 11.47 2.89
C GLU A 42 16.31 11.00 3.46
N PRO A 43 15.93 9.73 3.30
CA PRO A 43 14.57 9.29 3.60
C PRO A 43 14.40 8.95 5.09
N LEU A 44 13.30 9.44 5.65
CA LEU A 44 12.74 9.00 6.92
C LEU A 44 11.41 8.31 6.63
N TYR A 45 11.15 7.13 7.19
CA TYR A 45 9.96 6.36 6.84
C TYR A 45 8.94 6.32 7.98
N LEU A 46 7.70 6.67 7.70
CA LEU A 46 6.55 6.31 8.52
C LEU A 46 5.85 5.10 7.88
N PRO A 47 6.15 3.87 8.32
CA PRO A 47 5.44 2.69 7.86
C PRO A 47 4.01 2.68 8.42
N VAL A 48 3.03 2.47 7.54
CA VAL A 48 1.63 2.23 7.91
C VAL A 48 1.25 0.83 7.44
N GLY A 49 0.92 -0.04 8.39
CA GLY A 49 0.59 -1.45 8.18
C GLY A 49 1.71 -2.44 8.43
N LYS A 50 1.35 -3.71 8.67
CA LYS A 50 2.29 -4.76 9.11
C LYS A 50 3.39 -4.99 8.10
N LYS A 51 3.06 -5.05 6.80
CA LYS A 51 4.06 -5.31 5.75
C LYS A 51 5.00 -4.14 5.55
N ALA A 52 4.54 -2.89 5.72
CA ALA A 52 5.43 -1.74 5.67
C ALA A 52 6.42 -1.76 6.83
N LEU A 53 5.92 -2.00 8.06
CA LEU A 53 6.75 -2.03 9.26
C LEU A 53 7.80 -3.16 9.20
N GLU A 54 7.39 -4.38 8.84
CA GLU A 54 8.31 -5.51 8.62
C GLU A 54 9.38 -5.18 7.56
N TYR A 55 8.96 -4.60 6.43
CA TYR A 55 9.83 -4.30 5.29
C TYR A 55 10.96 -3.32 5.64
N TYR A 56 10.63 -2.25 6.37
CA TYR A 56 11.60 -1.21 6.74
C TYR A 56 12.43 -1.59 7.97
N ARG A 57 11.85 -2.26 8.99
CA ARG A 57 12.62 -2.81 10.11
C ARG A 57 13.69 -3.79 9.65
N HIS A 58 13.35 -4.69 8.71
CA HIS A 58 14.32 -5.67 8.19
C HIS A 58 15.50 -5.02 7.46
N ARG A 59 15.32 -3.81 6.89
CA ARG A 59 16.38 -3.06 6.21
C ARG A 59 17.25 -2.22 7.15
N GLY A 60 16.87 -2.11 8.43
CA GLY A 60 17.58 -1.27 9.39
C GLY A 60 17.60 0.21 9.02
N VAL A 61 16.58 0.69 8.29
CA VAL A 61 16.45 2.13 7.97
C VAL A 61 15.80 2.87 9.14
N GLU A 62 15.98 4.19 9.16
CA GLU A 62 15.34 5.05 10.14
C GLU A 62 13.82 5.08 9.95
N ILE A 63 13.08 4.86 11.04
CA ILE A 63 11.62 4.91 11.08
C ILE A 63 11.16 6.04 11.99
N PHE A 64 10.19 6.83 11.54
CA PHE A 64 9.61 7.95 12.28
C PHE A 64 8.80 7.48 13.48
N SER A 65 8.00 6.44 13.28
CA SER A 65 7.12 5.83 14.29
C SER A 65 6.75 4.42 13.84
N ASP A 66 6.43 3.55 14.80
CA ASP A 66 5.93 2.20 14.56
C ASP A 66 4.52 1.97 15.13
N GLU A 67 3.82 3.05 15.51
CA GLU A 67 2.49 2.98 16.14
C GLU A 67 1.34 2.61 15.20
N LEU A 68 1.51 2.80 13.89
CA LEU A 68 0.50 2.50 12.86
C LEU A 68 0.75 1.13 12.22
N ASP A 69 0.92 0.10 13.05
CA ASP A 69 1.36 -1.23 12.58
C ASP A 69 0.27 -2.07 11.90
N SER A 70 -0.98 -1.59 11.82
CA SER A 70 -2.11 -2.33 11.22
C SER A 70 -3.02 -1.38 10.43
N VAL A 71 -3.02 -1.45 9.09
CA VAL A 71 -3.80 -0.55 8.23
C VAL A 71 -5.30 -0.63 8.52
N GLY A 72 -5.79 -1.84 8.79
CA GLY A 72 -7.21 -2.07 9.09
C GLY A 72 -7.67 -1.46 10.41
N GLU A 73 -6.74 -1.19 11.34
CA GLU A 73 -7.02 -0.69 12.69
C GLU A 73 -6.79 0.81 12.83
N VAL A 74 -6.08 1.44 11.89
CA VAL A 74 -5.88 2.91 11.89
C VAL A 74 -7.23 3.61 11.92
N SER A 75 -7.47 4.38 12.98
CA SER A 75 -8.64 5.23 13.14
C SER A 75 -8.40 6.65 12.61
N VAL A 76 -9.47 7.44 12.54
CA VAL A 76 -9.36 8.88 12.23
C VAL A 76 -8.54 9.58 13.33
N GLY A 77 -8.73 9.20 14.59
CA GLY A 77 -7.97 9.77 15.71
C GLY A 77 -6.48 9.50 15.60
N ASP A 78 -6.09 8.28 15.20
CA ASP A 78 -4.68 7.94 14.98
C ASP A 78 -4.08 8.76 13.82
N SER A 79 -4.87 8.97 12.76
CA SER A 79 -4.46 9.79 11.61
C SER A 79 -4.28 11.27 11.97
N LEU A 80 -5.12 11.80 12.87
CA LEU A 80 -4.97 13.17 13.39
C LEU A 80 -3.76 13.28 14.32
N ALA A 81 -3.60 12.35 15.26
CA ALA A 81 -2.48 12.35 16.21
C ALA A 81 -1.11 12.24 15.51
N ILE A 82 -0.99 11.37 14.49
CA ILE A 82 0.25 11.29 13.71
C ILE A 82 0.45 12.56 12.87
N ALA A 83 -0.62 13.15 12.34
CA ALA A 83 -0.53 14.38 11.55
C ALA A 83 -0.02 15.56 12.38
N GLU A 84 -0.47 15.71 13.63
CA GLU A 84 0.07 16.70 14.56
C GLU A 84 1.58 16.56 14.73
N ARG A 85 2.07 15.35 15.02
CA ARG A 85 3.51 15.05 15.14
C ARG A 85 4.28 15.33 13.84
N ILE A 86 3.69 14.97 12.70
CA ILE A 86 4.28 15.22 11.38
C ILE A 86 4.44 16.73 11.15
N CYS A 87 3.39 17.49 11.45
CA CYS A 87 3.36 18.94 11.32
C CYS A 87 4.34 19.63 12.28
N GLU A 88 4.47 19.15 13.52
CA GLU A 88 5.47 19.63 14.48
C GLU A 88 6.90 19.39 13.99
N GLY A 89 7.21 18.16 13.54
CA GLY A 89 8.52 17.82 12.99
C GLY A 89 8.88 18.64 11.75
N TYR A 90 7.90 18.90 10.88
CA TYR A 90 8.06 19.77 9.72
C TYR A 90 8.38 21.21 10.14
N LYS A 91 7.60 21.78 11.07
CA LYS A 91 7.84 23.13 11.61
C LYS A 91 9.20 23.26 12.30
N ALA A 92 9.64 22.20 12.99
CA ALA A 92 10.94 22.15 13.64
C ALA A 92 12.12 21.96 12.65
N GLY A 93 11.85 21.76 11.36
CA GLY A 93 12.88 21.55 10.35
C GLY A 93 13.53 20.16 10.38
N ALA A 94 12.88 19.16 10.98
CA ALA A 94 13.39 17.78 11.01
C ALA A 94 13.40 17.12 9.61
N TYR A 95 12.55 17.60 8.72
CA TYR A 95 12.45 17.28 7.30
C TYR A 95 11.73 18.43 6.58
N ASP A 96 12.05 18.62 5.29
CA ASP A 96 11.55 19.71 4.45
C ASP A 96 10.45 19.29 3.47
N LYS A 97 10.19 17.98 3.38
CA LYS A 97 9.14 17.42 2.52
C LYS A 97 8.46 16.23 3.17
N VAL A 98 7.14 16.12 2.98
CA VAL A 98 6.33 14.96 3.38
C VAL A 98 5.65 14.40 2.14
N ILE A 99 5.98 13.16 1.80
CA ILE A 99 5.44 12.43 0.65
C ILE A 99 4.62 11.24 1.15
N LEU A 100 3.37 11.18 0.72
CA LEU A 100 2.50 10.04 0.92
C LEU A 100 2.69 9.05 -0.25
N VAL A 101 2.95 7.79 0.07
CA VAL A 101 3.09 6.70 -0.89
C VAL A 101 2.08 5.61 -0.56
N TYR A 102 1.11 5.44 -1.45
CA TYR A 102 0.00 4.51 -1.25
C TYR A 102 -0.47 3.97 -2.60
N THR A 103 -1.47 3.09 -2.58
CA THR A 103 -2.08 2.58 -3.81
C THR A 103 -3.47 3.17 -3.96
N ARG A 104 -3.67 3.92 -5.04
CA ARG A 104 -4.93 4.57 -5.40
C ARG A 104 -5.88 3.57 -6.04
N PHE A 105 -7.13 3.56 -5.59
CA PHE A 105 -8.16 2.64 -6.06
C PHE A 105 -8.85 3.24 -7.29
N VAL A 106 -8.59 2.68 -8.48
CA VAL A 106 -9.29 3.12 -9.71
C VAL A 106 -10.48 2.22 -9.97
N SER A 107 -10.30 0.90 -9.87
CA SER A 107 -11.37 -0.09 -10.01
C SER A 107 -10.94 -1.42 -9.42
N MET A 108 -11.85 -2.40 -9.37
CA MET A 108 -11.55 -3.77 -8.95
C MET A 108 -10.49 -4.50 -9.79
N MET A 109 -10.15 -3.97 -10.98
CA MET A 109 -9.15 -4.55 -11.89
C MET A 109 -7.90 -3.66 -12.03
N SER A 110 -7.90 -2.47 -11.42
CA SER A 110 -6.85 -1.47 -11.63
C SER A 110 -6.62 -0.69 -10.36
N GLU A 111 -5.45 -0.90 -9.78
CA GLU A 111 -4.93 -0.17 -8.63
C GLU A 111 -3.56 0.42 -9.01
N ILE A 112 -3.33 1.70 -8.71
CA ILE A 112 -2.15 2.43 -9.18
C ILE A 112 -1.34 2.91 -7.96
N PRO A 113 -0.14 2.35 -7.71
CA PRO A 113 0.79 2.88 -6.74
C PRO A 113 1.16 4.31 -7.12
N THR A 114 0.91 5.25 -6.22
CA THR A 114 1.02 6.69 -6.46
C THR A 114 1.79 7.35 -5.32
N THR A 115 2.48 8.44 -5.65
CA THR A 115 3.12 9.34 -4.68
C THR A 115 2.44 10.70 -4.72
N GLU A 116 2.10 11.25 -3.57
CA GLU A 116 1.51 12.58 -3.44
C GLU A 116 2.32 13.41 -2.43
N VAL A 117 2.57 14.67 -2.77
CA VAL A 117 3.23 15.61 -1.85
C VAL A 117 2.17 16.15 -0.90
N VAL A 118 2.34 15.88 0.38
CA VAL A 118 1.43 16.36 1.44
C VAL A 118 1.91 17.70 1.98
N LEU A 119 3.23 17.83 2.17
CA LEU A 119 3.90 19.08 2.52
C LEU A 119 5.19 19.22 1.69
N PRO A 120 5.55 20.43 1.24
CA PRO A 120 4.81 21.69 1.38
C PRO A 120 3.47 21.70 0.63
N LEU A 121 2.52 22.51 1.10
CA LEU A 121 1.25 22.71 0.42
C LEU A 121 1.49 23.48 -0.88
N GLU A 122 1.10 22.89 -2.00
CA GLU A 122 1.13 23.58 -3.29
C GLU A 122 -0.02 24.61 -3.36
N PRO A 123 0.23 25.83 -3.87
CA PRO A 123 -0.83 26.80 -4.11
C PRO A 123 -1.83 26.24 -5.14
N ALA A 124 -3.11 26.54 -4.95
CA ALA A 124 -4.15 26.15 -5.89
C ALA A 124 -3.81 26.64 -7.31
N SER A 125 -3.98 25.79 -8.32
CA SER A 125 -3.72 26.14 -9.73
C SER A 125 -4.52 27.37 -10.17
N GLU A 126 -3.98 28.21 -11.06
CA GLU A 126 -4.65 29.41 -11.61
C GLU A 126 -6.03 29.16 -12.23
N ASN A 127 -6.34 27.91 -12.62
CA ASN A 127 -7.64 27.51 -13.19
C ASN A 127 -8.70 27.16 -12.13
N ALA A 128 -8.39 27.28 -10.83
CA ALA A 128 -9.38 27.12 -9.80
C ALA A 128 -10.38 28.28 -9.90
N THR A 129 -11.67 27.97 -10.08
CA THR A 129 -12.73 28.97 -9.99
C THR A 129 -12.78 29.47 -8.54
N LEU A 130 -11.98 30.48 -8.24
CA LEU A 130 -12.00 31.16 -6.95
C LEU A 130 -13.37 31.77 -6.80
N ARG A 131 -14.24 31.10 -6.02
CA ARG A 131 -15.43 31.75 -5.51
C ARG A 131 -14.94 32.77 -4.50
N THR A 132 -14.88 34.02 -4.93
CA THR A 132 -14.56 35.18 -4.09
C THR A 132 -15.74 35.44 -3.14
N SER A 133 -15.99 34.51 -2.23
CA SER A 133 -16.69 34.82 -1.00
C SER A 133 -15.60 35.10 0.00
N ASP A 134 -15.41 36.36 0.41
CA ASP A 134 -14.59 36.68 1.57
C ASP A 134 -15.31 36.10 2.78
N PRO A 135 -14.85 34.96 3.34
CA PRO A 135 -15.51 34.41 4.50
C PRO A 135 -15.24 35.36 5.67
N ILE A 136 -16.27 35.65 6.47
CA ILE A 136 -16.08 36.39 7.72
C ILE A 136 -15.26 35.47 8.63
N MET A 137 -13.94 35.69 8.69
CA MET A 137 -13.03 34.93 9.55
C MET A 137 -13.00 35.55 10.94
N GLY A 138 -13.21 34.73 11.97
CA GLY A 138 -13.02 35.13 13.36
C GLY A 138 -11.58 34.86 13.77
N GLY A 139 -10.69 35.84 13.61
CA GLY A 139 -9.27 35.73 13.99
C GLY A 139 -8.31 36.14 12.88
N ASP A 140 -7.00 36.02 13.16
CA ASP A 140 -5.97 36.25 12.15
C ASP A 140 -5.91 35.06 11.17
N PRO A 141 -5.89 35.29 9.84
CA PRO A 141 -5.87 34.21 8.85
C PRO A 141 -4.69 33.25 8.98
N GLU A 142 -3.53 33.70 9.46
CA GLU A 142 -2.36 32.84 9.64
C GLU A 142 -2.58 31.86 10.81
N GLU A 143 -3.12 32.34 11.93
CA GLU A 143 -3.46 31.49 13.09
C GLU A 143 -4.49 30.42 12.73
N ILE A 144 -5.52 30.77 11.94
CA ILE A 144 -6.55 29.83 11.48
C ILE A 144 -5.92 28.76 10.58
N LEU A 145 -5.05 29.17 9.65
CA LEU A 145 -4.36 28.25 8.76
C LEU A 145 -3.46 27.29 9.54
N GLU A 146 -2.72 27.78 10.54
CA GLU A 146 -1.88 26.94 11.40
C GLU A 146 -2.69 25.89 12.16
N ALA A 147 -3.91 26.22 12.57
CA ALA A 147 -4.81 25.29 13.24
C ALA A 147 -5.40 24.23 12.29
N ILE A 148 -5.71 24.59 11.04
CA ILE A 148 -6.40 23.70 10.09
C ILE A 148 -5.45 22.71 9.40
N ILE A 149 -4.17 23.05 9.26
CA ILE A 149 -3.22 22.21 8.50
C ILE A 149 -3.06 20.79 9.07
N PRO A 150 -2.89 20.59 10.39
CA PRO A 150 -2.85 19.24 10.96
C PRO A 150 -4.11 18.43 10.64
N ASP A 151 -5.29 19.03 10.72
CA ASP A 151 -6.56 18.38 10.39
C ASP A 151 -6.63 17.99 8.90
N TYR A 152 -6.16 18.87 8.01
CA TYR A 152 -6.05 18.58 6.58
C TYR A 152 -5.12 17.40 6.31
N VAL A 153 -3.91 17.42 6.89
CA VAL A 153 -2.92 16.35 6.74
C VAL A 153 -3.47 15.03 7.28
N GLY A 154 -4.12 15.04 8.45
CA GLY A 154 -4.76 13.85 9.03
C GLY A 154 -5.91 13.33 8.18
N GLY A 155 -6.70 14.23 7.59
CA GLY A 155 -7.74 13.90 6.61
C GLY A 155 -7.19 13.20 5.37
N VAL A 156 -6.10 13.73 4.79
CA VAL A 156 -5.41 13.13 3.63
C VAL A 156 -4.85 11.75 3.96
N ILE A 157 -4.18 11.61 5.11
CA ILE A 157 -3.65 10.32 5.58
C ILE A 157 -4.78 9.31 5.76
N ASN A 158 -5.86 9.66 6.46
CA ASN A 158 -6.99 8.76 6.67
C ASN A 158 -7.66 8.38 5.34
N SER A 159 -7.83 9.31 4.41
CA SER A 159 -8.37 9.03 3.08
C SER A 159 -7.49 8.00 2.34
N ALA A 160 -6.18 8.21 2.33
CA ALA A 160 -5.22 7.32 1.70
C ALA A 160 -5.18 5.93 2.34
N VAL A 161 -5.32 5.85 3.67
CA VAL A 161 -5.44 4.58 4.40
C VAL A 161 -6.68 3.80 3.95
N ARG A 162 -7.84 4.45 3.83
CA ARG A 162 -9.08 3.79 3.37
C ARG A 162 -8.97 3.35 1.91
N GLU A 163 -8.36 4.17 1.07
CA GLU A 163 -8.18 3.86 -0.34
C GLU A 163 -7.17 2.71 -0.56
N ALA A 164 -6.08 2.70 0.21
CA ALA A 164 -5.12 1.62 0.24
C ALA A 164 -5.77 0.30 0.70
N LEU A 165 -6.61 0.35 1.75
CA LEU A 165 -7.34 -0.83 2.23
C LEU A 165 -8.29 -1.38 1.15
N ALA A 166 -9.01 -0.53 0.44
CA ALA A 166 -9.87 -0.93 -0.67
C ALA A 166 -9.06 -1.58 -1.80
N SER A 167 -7.93 -0.97 -2.17
CA SER A 167 -6.99 -1.48 -3.18
C SER A 167 -6.38 -2.82 -2.79
N GLU A 168 -6.02 -3.01 -1.52
CA GLU A 168 -5.49 -4.28 -0.99
C GLU A 168 -6.53 -5.40 -1.15
N MET A 169 -7.80 -5.12 -0.82
CA MET A 169 -8.88 -6.09 -0.93
C MET A 169 -9.17 -6.47 -2.38
N ALA A 170 -9.15 -5.49 -3.29
CA ALA A 170 -9.32 -5.72 -4.73
C ALA A 170 -8.17 -6.56 -5.31
N ALA A 171 -6.92 -6.16 -5.05
CA ALA A 171 -5.74 -6.89 -5.49
C ALA A 171 -5.70 -8.33 -4.93
N ARG A 172 -6.08 -8.53 -3.67
CA ARG A 172 -6.21 -9.85 -3.05
C ARG A 172 -7.27 -10.70 -3.73
N ARG A 173 -8.45 -10.15 -4.00
CA ARG A 173 -9.51 -10.88 -4.69
C ARG A 173 -9.05 -11.33 -6.07
N THR A 174 -8.39 -10.46 -6.83
CA THR A 174 -7.86 -10.77 -8.16
C THR A 174 -6.77 -11.85 -8.08
N ALA A 175 -5.82 -11.72 -7.16
CA ALA A 175 -4.76 -12.71 -6.95
C ALA A 175 -5.31 -14.08 -6.57
N MET A 176 -6.32 -14.13 -5.68
CA MET A 176 -6.98 -15.38 -5.28
C MET A 176 -7.76 -16.02 -6.42
N ASN A 177 -8.49 -15.22 -7.22
CA ASN A 177 -9.19 -15.74 -8.40
C ASN A 177 -8.23 -16.36 -9.41
N SER A 178 -7.07 -15.72 -9.66
CA SER A 178 -6.03 -16.29 -10.50
C SER A 178 -5.44 -17.57 -9.90
N ALA A 179 -5.20 -17.61 -8.58
CA ALA A 179 -4.73 -18.82 -7.90
C ALA A 179 -5.73 -19.98 -8.02
N ASN A 180 -7.04 -19.72 -7.94
CA ASN A 180 -8.08 -20.74 -8.08
C ASN A 180 -8.10 -21.33 -9.50
N LYS A 181 -8.01 -20.47 -10.53
CA LYS A 181 -7.91 -20.92 -11.93
C LYS A 181 -6.67 -21.79 -12.16
N ASN A 182 -5.52 -21.36 -11.64
CA ASN A 182 -4.28 -22.14 -11.75
C ASN A 182 -4.38 -23.50 -11.03
N ALA A 183 -5.11 -23.56 -9.92
CA ALA A 183 -5.36 -24.81 -9.20
C ALA A 183 -6.29 -25.74 -10.00
N GLU A 184 -7.35 -25.21 -10.62
CA GLU A 184 -8.24 -25.97 -11.50
C GLU A 184 -7.47 -26.60 -12.68
N GLU A 185 -6.62 -25.82 -13.36
CA GLU A 185 -5.75 -26.33 -14.44
C GLU A 185 -4.80 -27.45 -13.96
N MET A 186 -4.28 -27.32 -12.74
CA MET A 186 -3.42 -28.34 -12.13
C MET A 186 -4.22 -29.61 -11.82
N ILE A 187 -5.43 -29.47 -11.28
CA ILE A 187 -6.33 -30.60 -10.96
C ILE A 187 -6.67 -31.36 -12.25
N ASP A 188 -7.03 -30.66 -13.33
CA ASP A 188 -7.31 -31.27 -14.63
C ASP A 188 -6.11 -32.06 -15.17
N THR A 189 -4.91 -31.49 -15.07
CA THR A 189 -3.67 -32.15 -15.47
C THR A 189 -3.40 -33.41 -14.63
N LEU A 190 -3.62 -33.34 -13.31
CA LEU A 190 -3.43 -34.47 -12.41
C LEU A 190 -4.48 -35.57 -12.64
N MET A 191 -5.73 -35.22 -12.94
CA MET A 191 -6.78 -36.19 -13.28
C MET A 191 -6.45 -36.97 -14.56
N LEU A 192 -5.89 -36.31 -15.58
CA LEU A 192 -5.43 -36.98 -16.79
C LEU A 192 -4.30 -37.99 -16.49
N ARG A 193 -3.32 -37.59 -15.67
CA ARG A 193 -2.22 -38.47 -15.25
C ARG A 193 -2.72 -39.65 -14.42
N TYR A 194 -3.64 -39.40 -13.49
CA TYR A 194 -4.26 -40.43 -12.67
C TYR A 194 -4.98 -41.48 -13.51
N ASN A 195 -5.84 -41.05 -14.45
CA ASN A 195 -6.57 -41.97 -15.31
C ASN A 195 -5.64 -42.80 -16.20
N ARG A 196 -4.57 -42.21 -16.73
CA ARG A 196 -3.55 -42.92 -17.51
C ARG A 196 -2.81 -43.96 -16.67
N ALA A 197 -2.38 -43.60 -15.46
CA ALA A 197 -1.72 -44.52 -14.55
C ALA A 197 -2.64 -45.67 -14.13
N ARG A 198 -3.92 -45.36 -13.85
CA ARG A 198 -4.95 -46.36 -13.53
C ARG A 198 -5.14 -47.35 -14.67
N GLN A 199 -5.25 -46.88 -15.92
CA GLN A 199 -5.38 -47.75 -17.08
C GLN A 199 -4.15 -48.65 -17.27
N ALA A 200 -2.94 -48.09 -17.12
CA ALA A 200 -1.71 -48.87 -17.21
C ALA A 200 -1.64 -49.98 -16.15
N LEU A 201 -2.05 -49.69 -14.91
CA LEU A 201 -2.13 -50.70 -13.85
C LEU A 201 -3.14 -51.80 -14.16
N ILE A 202 -4.36 -51.45 -14.60
CA ILE A 202 -5.37 -52.45 -14.99
C ILE A 202 -4.84 -53.35 -16.14
N THR A 203 -4.21 -52.76 -17.15
CA THR A 203 -3.62 -53.54 -18.25
C THR A 203 -2.49 -54.44 -17.77
N GLN A 204 -1.64 -53.95 -16.86
CA GLN A 204 -0.56 -54.74 -16.27
C GLN A 204 -1.13 -55.92 -15.48
N GLU A 205 -2.09 -55.71 -14.59
CA GLU A 205 -2.74 -56.77 -13.81
C GLU A 205 -3.36 -57.83 -14.73
N ILE A 206 -4.08 -57.42 -15.78
CA ILE A 206 -4.66 -58.37 -16.76
C ILE A 206 -3.56 -59.17 -17.47
N THR A 207 -2.47 -58.51 -17.87
CA THR A 207 -1.34 -59.17 -18.56
C THR A 207 -0.66 -60.19 -17.64
N GLU A 208 -0.49 -59.87 -16.36
CA GLU A 208 0.04 -60.77 -15.34
C GLU A 208 -0.88 -61.98 -15.12
N ILE A 209 -2.21 -61.79 -15.07
CA ILE A 209 -3.18 -62.88 -14.94
C ILE A 209 -3.15 -63.83 -16.15
N VAL A 210 -3.16 -63.29 -17.38
CA VAL A 210 -3.16 -64.11 -18.60
C VAL A 210 -1.86 -64.89 -18.75
N SER A 211 -0.71 -64.22 -18.57
CA SER A 211 0.60 -64.89 -18.65
C SER A 211 0.79 -65.97 -17.57
N GLY A 212 0.29 -65.74 -16.35
CA GLY A 212 0.30 -66.75 -15.30
C GLY A 212 -0.59 -67.96 -15.60
N SER A 213 -1.72 -67.77 -16.29
CA SER A 213 -2.62 -68.87 -16.67
C SER A 213 -2.11 -69.69 -17.87
N GLU A 214 -1.33 -69.11 -18.79
CA GLU A 214 -0.70 -69.84 -19.92
C GLU A 214 0.54 -70.65 -19.50
N ALA A 215 1.14 -70.35 -18.34
CA ALA A 215 2.31 -71.03 -17.81
C ALA A 215 2.00 -72.32 -17.01
N LEU A 216 0.72 -72.62 -16.78
CA LEU A 216 0.21 -73.82 -16.09
C LEU A 216 -0.26 -74.88 -17.11
#